data_AF-A0A3R8M3W5-F1
#
_entry.id   AF-A0A3R8M3W5-F1
#
_cell.length_a   1.000
_cell.length_b   1.000
_cell.length_c   1.000
_cell.angle_alpha   90.00
_cell.angle_beta   90.00
_cell.angle_gamma   90.00
#
_symmetry.space_group_name_H-M   'P 1'
#
loop_
_entity.id
_entity.type
_entity.pdbx_description
1 polymer ?
#
loop_
_entity_poly.entity_id
_entity_poly.type
_entity_poly.pdbx_seq_one_letter_code
_entity_poly.pdbx_strand_id
1 'polypeptide(L)'
;MPLFLARDVHAAKVEDDLVFLDVAADAYFCLVDGADMVRLQAGRSALVPDRLVAEQLTAAGLLSEERLSEDDPDLPDPARALDLARGSRTLTVKEGLRALAANRDAANAVKRMDLLTLVTEAGRRSVKAKIRPPTQALLDEAAAFRRLAPWLPHGGVCLMRSYQLLSHLRAAGHDAAWVFGVRTWPFEAHCWLQAGDIILDDTLERVRTFRPIMVV
;
A
#
# COMPACT_ATOMS: atom_id res chain seq x y z
N MET A 1 -1.08 26.61 16.22
CA MET A 1 -0.30 26.57 14.97
C MET A 1 -0.80 25.40 14.15
N PRO A 2 -0.82 25.44 12.81
CA PRO A 2 -1.25 24.30 12.02
C PRO A 2 -0.26 23.15 12.20
N LEU A 3 -0.77 21.94 12.39
CA LEU A 3 0.02 20.71 12.45
C LEU A 3 -0.26 19.86 11.22
N PHE A 4 0.75 19.09 10.83
CA PHE A 4 0.74 18.19 9.70
C PHE A 4 1.29 16.83 10.15
N LEU A 5 0.93 15.77 9.43
CA LEU A 5 1.60 14.48 9.61
C LEU A 5 3.08 14.63 9.27
N ALA A 6 3.96 14.02 10.07
CA ALA A 6 5.39 14.00 9.77
C ALA A 6 5.68 13.28 8.43
N ARG A 7 6.92 13.42 7.93
CA ARG A 7 7.32 13.02 6.56
C ARG A 7 6.96 11.58 6.21
N ASP A 8 7.35 10.65 7.05
CA ASP A 8 7.18 9.21 6.81
C ASP A 8 5.98 8.66 7.61
N VAL A 9 5.12 9.54 8.12
CA VAL A 9 3.96 9.18 8.95
C VAL A 9 2.67 9.33 8.17
N HIS A 10 1.91 8.27 8.03
CA HIS A 10 0.59 8.28 7.42
C HIS A 10 -0.47 8.04 8.49
N ALA A 11 -1.70 8.48 8.26
CA ALA A 11 -2.77 8.29 9.23
C ALA A 11 -4.12 8.00 8.58
N ALA A 12 -4.90 7.14 9.22
CA ALA A 12 -6.24 6.80 8.79
C ALA A 12 -7.19 6.74 9.98
N LYS A 13 -8.35 7.38 9.83
CA LYS A 13 -9.49 7.19 10.74
C LYS A 13 -10.16 5.84 10.42
N VAL A 14 -10.26 4.96 11.42
CA VAL A 14 -10.95 3.68 11.34
C VAL A 14 -12.05 3.69 12.40
N GLU A 15 -13.30 3.85 11.96
CA GLU A 15 -14.43 4.08 12.88
C GLU A 15 -14.11 5.25 13.83
N ASP A 16 -14.05 5.05 15.14
CA ASP A 16 -13.71 6.09 16.12
C ASP A 16 -12.21 6.13 16.47
N ASP A 17 -11.44 5.16 16.01
CA ASP A 17 -10.00 5.07 16.23
C ASP A 17 -9.22 5.89 15.19
N LEU A 18 -8.04 6.36 15.59
CA LEU A 18 -7.06 6.95 14.70
C LEU A 18 -5.78 6.10 14.67
N VAL A 19 -5.45 5.58 13.51
CA VAL A 19 -4.24 4.79 13.30
C VAL A 19 -3.19 5.63 12.58
N PHE A 20 -1.97 5.62 13.12
CA PHE A 20 -0.77 6.15 12.48
C PHE A 20 0.10 4.99 12.00
N LEU A 21 0.72 5.16 10.83
CA LEU A 21 1.78 4.33 10.28
C LEU A 21 3.03 5.18 10.19
N ASP A 22 4.04 4.89 11.01
CA ASP A 22 5.38 5.42 10.84
C ASP A 22 6.19 4.42 10.01
N VAL A 23 6.42 4.78 8.74
CA VAL A 23 7.14 3.93 7.78
C VAL A 23 8.62 3.84 8.12
N ALA A 24 9.20 4.92 8.65
CA ALA A 24 10.61 4.97 9.04
C ALA A 24 10.89 4.08 10.26
N ALA A 25 9.95 4.06 11.22
CA ALA A 25 10.02 3.19 12.39
C ALA A 25 9.47 1.77 12.17
N ASP A 26 8.88 1.48 11.00
CA ASP A 26 8.16 0.23 10.69
C ASP A 26 7.13 -0.12 11.78
N ALA A 27 6.35 0.87 12.19
CA ALA A 27 5.48 0.78 13.36
C ALA A 27 4.09 1.37 13.10
N TYR A 28 3.08 0.76 13.72
CA TYR A 28 1.72 1.28 13.78
C TYR A 28 1.38 1.71 15.19
N PHE A 29 0.73 2.87 15.31
CA PHE A 29 0.22 3.39 16.58
C PHE A 29 -1.29 3.60 16.46
N CYS A 30 -2.06 2.99 17.36
CA CYS A 30 -3.51 3.19 17.41
C CYS A 30 -3.84 4.09 18.61
N LEU A 31 -4.45 5.23 18.32
CA LEU A 31 -5.11 6.06 19.32
C LEU A 31 -6.58 5.66 19.36
N VAL A 32 -6.93 4.85 20.36
CA VAL A 32 -8.31 4.40 20.60
C VAL A 32 -9.20 5.61 20.90
N ASP A 33 -10.37 5.69 20.25
CA ASP A 33 -11.27 6.85 20.29
C ASP A 33 -10.58 8.19 19.89
N GLY A 34 -9.48 8.09 19.15
CA GLY A 34 -8.61 9.21 18.79
C GLY A 34 -9.16 10.14 17.73
N ALA A 35 -10.21 9.73 16.99
CA ALA A 35 -10.75 10.49 15.87
C ALA A 35 -11.36 11.84 16.28
N ASP A 36 -11.83 11.96 17.53
CA ASP A 36 -12.34 13.22 18.07
C ASP A 36 -11.22 14.11 18.63
N MET A 37 -10.10 13.51 19.03
CA MET A 37 -8.91 14.21 19.53
C MET A 37 -8.10 14.83 18.40
N VAL A 38 -8.04 14.14 17.25
CA VAL A 38 -7.24 14.55 16.09
C VAL A 38 -8.07 14.37 14.82
N ARG A 39 -8.39 15.49 14.16
CA ARG A 39 -9.16 15.49 12.92
C ARG A 39 -8.23 15.63 11.73
N LEU A 40 -8.12 14.57 10.93
CA LEU A 40 -7.38 14.57 9.67
C LEU A 40 -8.09 15.46 8.63
N GLN A 41 -7.30 16.21 7.88
CA GLN A 41 -7.74 17.12 6.82
C GLN A 41 -6.89 16.91 5.55
N ALA A 42 -7.36 17.45 4.42
CA ALA A 42 -6.60 17.43 3.18
C ALA A 42 -5.22 18.10 3.33
N GLY A 43 -4.24 17.74 2.50
CA GLY A 43 -2.89 18.27 2.61
C GLY A 43 -2.10 17.70 3.78
N ARG A 44 -2.42 16.47 4.21
CA ARG A 44 -1.85 15.81 5.42
C ARG A 44 -1.96 16.65 6.71
N SER A 45 -2.92 17.58 6.79
CA SER A 45 -3.09 18.45 7.95
C SER A 45 -3.87 17.74 9.07
N ALA A 46 -3.53 18.05 10.32
CA ALA A 46 -4.18 17.51 11.50
C ALA A 46 -4.65 18.66 12.42
N LEU A 47 -5.95 18.71 12.68
CA LEU A 47 -6.51 19.62 13.69
C LEU A 47 -6.57 18.90 15.03
N VAL A 48 -5.80 19.42 16.00
CA VAL A 48 -5.73 18.90 17.37
C VAL A 48 -6.18 20.00 18.34
N PRO A 49 -7.41 19.96 18.87
CA PRO A 49 -7.92 21.02 19.76
C PRO A 49 -7.19 21.09 21.10
N ASP A 50 -6.78 19.94 21.64
CA ASP A 50 -6.07 19.85 22.91
C ASP A 50 -4.56 20.09 22.71
N ARG A 51 -4.03 21.09 23.42
CA ARG A 51 -2.63 21.48 23.32
C ARG A 51 -1.67 20.41 23.86
N LEU A 52 -2.03 19.71 24.93
CA LEU A 52 -1.19 18.67 25.52
C LEU A 52 -1.08 17.49 24.56
N VAL A 53 -2.19 17.10 23.93
CA VAL A 53 -2.22 16.04 22.91
C VAL A 53 -1.35 16.43 21.71
N ALA A 54 -1.47 17.68 21.25
CA ALA A 54 -0.65 18.21 20.16
C ALA A 54 0.86 18.15 20.48
N GLU A 55 1.26 18.57 21.68
CA GLU A 55 2.65 18.53 22.15
C GLU A 55 3.16 17.08 22.25
N GLN A 56 2.35 16.15 22.77
CA GLN A 56 2.71 14.73 22.87
C GLN A 56 2.88 14.06 21.50
N LEU A 57 1.95 14.27 20.56
CA LEU A 57 2.04 13.70 19.23
C LEU A 57 3.22 14.26 18.43
N THR A 58 3.55 15.54 18.64
CA THR A 58 4.74 16.17 18.04
C THR A 58 6.02 15.63 18.66
N ALA A 59 6.08 15.48 19.98
CA ALA A 59 7.22 14.90 20.69
C ALA A 59 7.44 13.41 20.32
N ALA A 60 6.36 12.69 20.00
CA ALA A 60 6.41 11.33 19.48
C ALA A 60 6.81 11.24 18.00
N GLY A 61 6.98 12.36 17.30
CA GLY A 61 7.34 12.40 15.88
C GLY A 61 6.18 12.09 14.91
N LEU A 62 4.95 12.00 15.40
CA LEU A 62 3.77 11.69 14.57
C LEU A 62 3.24 12.95 13.85
N LEU A 63 3.39 14.11 14.47
CA LEU A 63 3.02 15.42 13.92
C LEU A 63 4.22 16.35 13.79
N SER A 64 4.14 17.29 12.86
CA SER A 64 5.14 18.32 12.58
C SER A 64 4.48 19.65 12.21
N GLU A 65 5.23 20.74 12.34
CA GLU A 65 4.85 22.07 11.83
C GLU A 65 5.21 22.25 10.35
N GLU A 66 6.05 21.35 9.79
CA GLU A 66 6.44 21.37 8.38
C GLU A 66 5.27 20.91 7.50
N ARG A 67 4.84 21.78 6.60
CA ARG A 67 3.88 21.41 5.55
C ARG A 67 4.61 20.70 4.41
N LEU A 68 4.21 19.47 4.16
CA LEU A 68 4.65 18.72 2.97
C LEU A 68 3.69 18.97 1.80
N SER A 69 4.27 18.95 0.60
CA SER A 69 3.58 19.29 -0.65
C SER A 69 2.82 18.12 -1.28
N GLU A 70 2.99 16.91 -0.74
CA GLU A 70 2.56 15.66 -1.37
C GLU A 70 1.41 15.05 -0.57
N ASP A 71 0.22 15.03 -1.18
CA ASP A 71 -0.90 14.23 -0.72
C ASP A 71 -0.80 12.82 -1.30
N ASP A 72 -1.30 11.83 -0.54
CA ASP A 72 -1.46 10.48 -1.07
C ASP A 72 -2.44 10.52 -2.25
N PRO A 73 -2.16 9.77 -3.34
CA PRO A 73 -3.02 9.77 -4.51
C PRO A 73 -4.40 9.24 -4.19
N ASP A 74 -5.43 9.95 -4.66
CA ASP A 74 -6.81 9.50 -4.58
C ASP A 74 -7.03 8.35 -5.57
N LEU A 75 -7.26 7.16 -5.03
CA LEU A 75 -7.58 5.96 -5.79
C LEU A 75 -9.09 5.71 -5.76
N PRO A 76 -9.69 5.26 -6.86
CA PRO A 76 -11.08 4.79 -6.84
C PRO A 76 -11.26 3.68 -5.80
N ASP A 77 -12.42 3.65 -5.15
CA ASP A 77 -12.77 2.53 -4.28
C ASP A 77 -12.71 1.21 -5.07
N PRO A 78 -12.11 0.14 -4.49
CA PRO A 78 -12.05 -1.14 -5.17
C PRO A 78 -13.46 -1.71 -5.35
N ALA A 79 -13.80 -2.02 -6.60
CA ALA A 79 -15.10 -2.54 -6.99
C ALA A 79 -15.06 -4.03 -7.34
N ARG A 80 -13.89 -4.55 -7.72
CA ARG A 80 -13.71 -5.93 -8.18
C ARG A 80 -12.30 -6.43 -7.94
N ALA A 81 -12.16 -7.75 -7.88
CA ALA A 81 -10.86 -8.42 -7.86
C ALA A 81 -10.54 -8.99 -9.25
N LEU A 82 -9.25 -9.23 -9.48
CA LEU A 82 -8.75 -9.84 -10.70
C LEU A 82 -9.35 -11.23 -10.89
N ASP A 83 -10.07 -11.41 -12.00
CA ASP A 83 -10.65 -12.69 -12.37
C ASP A 83 -9.58 -13.59 -13.03
N LEU A 84 -9.07 -14.54 -12.24
CA LEU A 84 -8.08 -15.50 -12.71
C LEU A 84 -8.64 -16.50 -13.74
N ALA A 85 -9.96 -16.64 -13.87
CA ALA A 85 -10.57 -17.51 -14.87
C ALA A 85 -10.59 -16.87 -16.26
N ARG A 86 -10.58 -15.54 -16.34
CA ARG A 86 -10.80 -14.77 -17.58
C ARG A 86 -9.63 -14.71 -18.58
N GLY A 87 -8.54 -15.44 -18.35
CA GLY A 87 -7.35 -15.36 -19.21
C GLY A 87 -6.72 -16.72 -19.49
N SER A 88 -7.42 -17.66 -20.15
CA SER A 88 -6.88 -19.00 -20.50
C SER A 88 -5.81 -18.94 -21.62
N ARG A 89 -4.76 -18.15 -21.46
CA ARG A 89 -3.59 -18.17 -22.35
C ARG A 89 -2.52 -19.14 -21.83
N THR A 90 -1.87 -19.83 -22.75
CA THR A 90 -0.67 -20.62 -22.46
C THR A 90 0.47 -19.69 -22.05
N LEU A 91 1.08 -19.98 -20.91
CA LEU A 91 2.23 -19.24 -20.41
C LEU A 91 3.49 -19.63 -21.18
N THR A 92 4.29 -18.64 -21.54
CA THR A 92 5.58 -18.84 -22.20
C THR A 92 6.69 -19.08 -21.17
N VAL A 93 7.75 -19.77 -21.58
CA VAL A 93 8.95 -19.97 -20.74
C VAL A 93 9.55 -18.63 -20.29
N LYS A 94 9.52 -17.62 -21.16
CA LYS A 94 10.03 -16.28 -20.85
C LYS A 94 9.26 -15.62 -19.71
N GLU A 95 7.94 -15.77 -19.67
CA GLU A 95 7.09 -15.28 -18.58
C GLU A 95 7.37 -16.03 -17.28
N GLY A 96 7.55 -17.35 -17.36
CA GLY A 96 7.96 -18.17 -16.22
C GLY A 96 9.30 -17.72 -15.61
N LEU A 97 10.31 -17.48 -16.45
CA LEU A 97 11.62 -17.00 -16.00
C LEU A 97 11.54 -15.59 -15.41
N ARG A 98 10.75 -14.69 -16.02
CA ARG A 98 10.51 -13.34 -15.48
C ARG A 98 9.83 -13.41 -14.12
N ALA A 99 8.80 -14.24 -13.97
CA ALA A 99 8.10 -14.44 -12.69
C ALA A 99 9.03 -15.01 -11.61
N LEU A 100 9.89 -15.97 -11.97
CA LEU A 100 10.88 -16.53 -11.06
C LEU A 100 11.92 -15.50 -10.61
N ALA A 101 12.45 -14.70 -11.55
CA ALA A 101 13.40 -13.64 -11.23
C ALA A 101 12.74 -12.60 -10.29
N ALA A 102 11.58 -12.08 -10.66
CA ALA A 102 10.83 -11.13 -9.83
C ALA A 102 10.51 -11.70 -8.44
N ASN A 103 10.13 -12.98 -8.34
CA ASN A 103 9.86 -13.63 -7.06
C ASN A 103 11.09 -13.69 -6.14
N ARG A 104 12.26 -14.01 -6.71
CA ARG A 104 13.52 -14.09 -5.96
C ARG A 104 14.04 -12.71 -5.57
N ASP A 105 14.05 -11.76 -6.50
CA ASP A 105 14.57 -10.42 -6.27
C ASP A 105 13.73 -9.67 -5.23
N ALA A 106 12.40 -9.74 -5.35
CA ALA A 106 11.49 -9.15 -4.38
C ALA A 106 11.58 -9.82 -3.01
N ALA A 107 11.72 -11.16 -2.95
CA ALA A 107 11.92 -11.86 -1.67
C ALA A 107 13.25 -11.45 -1.01
N ASN A 108 14.30 -11.24 -1.79
CA ASN A 108 15.58 -10.76 -1.29
C ASN A 108 15.51 -9.31 -0.80
N ALA A 109 14.82 -8.43 -1.54
CA ALA A 109 14.61 -7.03 -1.16
C ALA A 109 13.86 -6.95 0.18
N VAL A 110 12.72 -7.62 0.31
CA VAL A 110 11.91 -7.61 1.55
C VAL A 110 12.65 -8.19 2.76
N LYS A 111 13.60 -9.11 2.54
CA LYS A 111 14.43 -9.68 3.62
C LYS A 111 15.61 -8.80 4.02
N ARG A 112 16.01 -7.84 3.19
CA ARG A 112 17.25 -7.06 3.36
C ARG A 112 17.01 -5.58 3.58
N MET A 113 15.87 -5.06 3.16
CA MET A 113 15.51 -3.65 3.23
C MET A 113 14.50 -3.42 4.35
N ASP A 114 14.59 -2.28 5.00
CA ASP A 114 13.52 -1.76 5.84
C ASP A 114 12.31 -1.31 4.99
N LEU A 115 11.17 -1.10 5.64
CA LEU A 115 9.95 -0.69 4.97
C LEU A 115 10.14 0.64 4.22
N LEU A 116 10.81 1.62 4.84
CA LEU A 116 11.08 2.94 4.24
C LEU A 116 11.81 2.85 2.90
N THR A 117 12.91 2.09 2.84
CA THR A 117 13.67 1.89 1.62
C THR A 117 12.82 1.20 0.57
N LEU A 118 12.05 0.18 0.97
CA LEU A 118 11.21 -0.59 0.06
C LEU A 118 10.10 0.27 -0.56
N VAL A 119 9.41 1.09 0.23
CA VAL A 119 8.38 2.00 -0.28
C VAL A 119 8.97 3.15 -1.07
N THR A 120 10.14 3.67 -0.69
CA THR A 120 10.84 4.73 -1.44
C THR A 120 11.21 4.24 -2.84
N GLU A 121 11.80 3.04 -2.95
CA GLU A 121 12.10 2.40 -4.23
C GLU A 121 10.82 2.11 -5.03
N ALA A 122 9.74 1.72 -4.34
CA ALA A 122 8.45 1.51 -4.97
C ALA A 122 7.80 2.83 -5.46
N GLY A 123 8.04 3.94 -4.78
CA GLY A 123 7.49 5.26 -5.06
C GLY A 123 8.17 6.01 -6.22
N ARG A 124 9.36 5.58 -6.67
CA ARG A 124 10.14 6.27 -7.74
C ARG A 124 9.41 6.40 -9.09
N ARG A 125 8.36 5.61 -9.35
CA ARG A 125 7.57 5.72 -10.59
C ARG A 125 6.40 6.69 -10.43
N SER A 126 6.13 7.46 -11.48
CA SER A 126 5.12 8.54 -11.47
C SER A 126 3.74 8.07 -10.98
N VAL A 127 3.20 8.78 -9.99
CA VAL A 127 1.82 8.63 -9.48
C VAL A 127 0.77 8.62 -10.60
N LYS A 128 0.95 9.46 -11.64
CA LYS A 128 0.04 9.49 -12.80
C LYS A 128 -0.03 8.16 -13.53
N ALA A 129 1.05 7.38 -13.53
CA ALA A 129 1.04 6.06 -14.16
C ALA A 129 0.13 5.06 -13.42
N LYS A 130 -0.01 5.23 -12.10
CA LYS A 130 -0.69 4.32 -11.15
C LYS A 130 -2.20 4.54 -11.07
N ILE A 131 -2.66 5.77 -11.30
CA ILE A 131 -4.10 6.15 -11.26
C ILE A 131 -4.83 5.84 -12.59
N ARG A 132 -4.10 5.49 -13.66
CA ARG A 132 -4.72 5.22 -14.97
C ARG A 132 -5.63 3.99 -14.92
N PRO A 133 -6.70 3.97 -15.73
CA PRO A 133 -7.52 2.78 -15.90
C PRO A 133 -6.66 1.56 -16.29
N PRO A 134 -6.94 0.38 -15.75
CA PRO A 134 -6.16 -0.82 -16.04
C PRO A 134 -6.30 -1.19 -17.52
N THR A 135 -5.16 -1.46 -18.16
CA THR A 135 -5.15 -2.03 -19.52
C THR A 135 -5.33 -3.54 -19.45
N GLN A 136 -5.91 -4.15 -20.49
CA GLN A 136 -6.04 -5.61 -20.54
C GLN A 136 -4.68 -6.32 -20.45
N ALA A 137 -3.63 -5.74 -21.05
CA ALA A 137 -2.27 -6.26 -20.97
C ALA A 137 -1.74 -6.33 -19.53
N LEU A 138 -2.01 -5.30 -18.70
CA LEU A 138 -1.66 -5.30 -17.28
C LEU A 138 -2.38 -6.43 -16.54
N LEU A 139 -3.68 -6.60 -16.80
CA LEU A 139 -4.49 -7.63 -16.15
C LEU A 139 -4.05 -9.04 -16.57
N ASP A 140 -3.71 -9.24 -17.84
CA ASP A 140 -3.21 -10.52 -18.35
C ASP A 140 -1.86 -10.89 -17.74
N GLU A 141 -0.96 -9.91 -17.54
CA GLU A 141 0.32 -10.13 -16.89
C GLU A 141 0.16 -10.41 -15.39
N ALA A 142 -0.73 -9.68 -14.70
CA ALA A 142 -1.06 -9.95 -13.31
C ALA A 142 -1.64 -11.37 -13.14
N ALA A 143 -2.58 -11.77 -14.01
CA ALA A 143 -3.19 -13.08 -13.98
C ALA A 143 -2.17 -14.20 -14.27
N ALA A 144 -1.25 -13.97 -15.21
CA ALA A 144 -0.16 -14.88 -15.51
C ALA A 144 0.73 -15.13 -14.29
N PHE A 145 1.18 -14.07 -13.61
CA PHE A 145 1.97 -14.19 -12.39
C PHE A 145 1.21 -14.91 -11.28
N ARG A 146 -0.05 -14.54 -11.05
CA ARG A 146 -0.90 -15.13 -10.00
C ARG A 146 -1.10 -16.63 -10.18
N ARG A 147 -1.14 -17.13 -11.42
CA ARG A 147 -1.21 -18.56 -11.72
C ARG A 147 0.12 -19.29 -11.48
N LEU A 148 1.24 -18.60 -11.69
CA LEU A 148 2.57 -19.14 -11.42
C LEU A 148 2.92 -19.11 -9.94
N ALA A 149 2.40 -18.14 -9.18
CA ALA A 149 2.78 -17.87 -7.80
C ALA A 149 2.78 -19.10 -6.86
N PRO A 150 1.81 -20.04 -6.91
CA PRO A 150 1.84 -21.25 -6.09
C PRO A 150 3.04 -22.17 -6.34
N TRP A 151 3.70 -22.03 -7.49
CA TRP A 151 4.83 -22.85 -7.95
C TRP A 151 6.18 -22.14 -7.77
N LEU A 152 6.15 -20.88 -7.32
CA LEU A 152 7.36 -20.09 -7.11
C LEU A 152 7.94 -20.36 -5.70
N PRO A 153 9.27 -20.24 -5.54
CA PRO A 153 9.96 -20.70 -4.32
C PRO A 153 9.61 -19.89 -3.06
N HIS A 154 9.09 -18.66 -3.19
CA HIS A 154 8.80 -17.79 -2.05
C HIS A 154 7.32 -17.38 -2.02
N GLY A 155 6.55 -17.96 -1.09
CA GLY A 155 5.14 -17.65 -0.88
C GLY A 155 4.86 -16.40 -0.04
N GLY A 156 5.74 -16.05 0.91
CA GLY A 156 5.76 -14.77 1.64
C GLY A 156 4.51 -14.35 2.42
N VAL A 157 4.66 -13.32 3.27
CA VAL A 157 3.53 -12.55 3.83
C VAL A 157 2.97 -11.57 2.78
N CYS A 158 1.88 -10.86 3.10
CA CYS A 158 1.22 -9.90 2.20
C CYS A 158 2.20 -8.93 1.53
N LEU A 159 3.05 -8.26 2.32
CA LEU A 159 4.08 -7.32 1.84
C LEU A 159 4.95 -7.92 0.73
N MET A 160 5.44 -9.14 0.95
CA MET A 160 6.30 -9.81 -0.02
C MET A 160 5.53 -10.19 -1.29
N ARG A 161 4.31 -10.71 -1.17
CA ARG A 161 3.51 -11.12 -2.34
C ARG A 161 3.14 -9.94 -3.21
N SER A 162 2.71 -8.82 -2.62
CA SER A 162 2.40 -7.60 -3.36
C SER A 162 3.65 -7.03 -4.03
N TYR A 163 4.78 -7.00 -3.32
CA TYR A 163 6.04 -6.50 -3.89
C TYR A 163 6.58 -7.41 -5.02
N GLN A 164 6.40 -8.73 -4.93
CA GLN A 164 6.74 -9.67 -6.01
C GLN A 164 5.91 -9.43 -7.26
N LEU A 165 4.58 -9.28 -7.12
CA LEU A 165 3.71 -8.97 -8.26
C LEU A 165 4.06 -7.60 -8.85
N LEU A 166 4.32 -6.59 -8.00
CA LEU A 166 4.69 -5.25 -8.45
C LEU A 166 5.98 -5.29 -9.26
N SER A 167 7.00 -6.00 -8.75
CA SER A 167 8.28 -6.20 -9.45
C SER A 167 8.09 -6.91 -10.79
N HIS A 168 7.22 -7.93 -10.84
CA HIS A 168 6.91 -8.64 -12.07
C HIS A 168 6.24 -7.73 -13.12
N LEU A 169 5.20 -6.99 -12.71
CA LEU A 169 4.50 -6.03 -13.57
C LEU A 169 5.47 -4.97 -14.11
N ARG A 170 6.37 -4.47 -13.27
CA ARG A 170 7.37 -3.48 -13.65
C ARG A 170 8.39 -4.01 -14.64
N ALA A 171 8.83 -5.26 -14.50
CA ALA A 171 9.68 -5.94 -15.46
C ALA A 171 8.98 -6.18 -16.81
N ALA A 172 7.64 -6.23 -16.82
CA ALA A 172 6.82 -6.28 -18.02
C ALA A 172 6.44 -4.90 -18.59
N GLY A 173 6.89 -3.79 -17.97
CA GLY A 173 6.60 -2.42 -18.42
C GLY A 173 5.28 -1.83 -17.89
N HIS A 174 4.61 -2.53 -16.98
CA HIS A 174 3.40 -2.07 -16.29
C HIS A 174 3.74 -1.49 -14.91
N ASP A 175 2.75 -0.89 -14.26
CA ASP A 175 2.83 -0.43 -12.88
C ASP A 175 1.44 -0.49 -12.25
N ALA A 176 1.38 -0.55 -10.92
CA ALA A 176 0.14 -0.56 -10.16
C ALA A 176 0.34 0.26 -8.89
N ALA A 177 -0.76 0.73 -8.29
CA ALA A 177 -0.72 1.34 -6.98
C ALA A 177 -0.50 0.26 -5.92
N TRP A 178 0.43 0.50 -5.00
CA TRP A 178 0.64 -0.38 -3.87
C TRP A 178 0.01 0.25 -2.63
N VAL A 179 -1.12 -0.33 -2.21
CA VAL A 179 -1.97 0.24 -1.16
C VAL A 179 -1.72 -0.50 0.14
N PHE A 180 -1.54 0.25 1.21
CA PHE A 180 -1.47 -0.22 2.58
C PHE A 180 -2.77 0.17 3.27
N GLY A 181 -3.33 -0.76 4.04
CA GLY A 181 -4.55 -0.55 4.79
C GLY A 181 -4.52 -1.21 6.15
N VAL A 182 -5.39 -0.73 7.01
CA VAL A 182 -5.47 -1.11 8.42
C VAL A 182 -6.91 -1.34 8.83
N ARG A 183 -7.10 -2.20 9.83
CA ARG A 183 -8.34 -2.33 10.61
C ARG A 183 -7.98 -2.47 12.08
N THR A 184 -8.90 -2.13 12.98
CA THR A 184 -8.62 -2.10 14.43
C THR A 184 -9.18 -3.29 15.21
N TRP A 185 -10.18 -4.02 14.68
CA TRP A 185 -10.77 -5.19 15.34
C TRP A 185 -10.86 -6.47 14.48
N PRO A 186 -10.07 -7.51 14.78
CA PRO A 186 -8.77 -7.42 15.46
C PRO A 186 -7.80 -6.54 14.66
N PHE A 187 -6.80 -5.93 15.32
CA PHE A 187 -5.83 -5.10 14.63
C PHE A 187 -5.07 -5.91 13.57
N GLU A 188 -5.12 -5.48 12.31
CA GLU A 188 -4.36 -6.08 11.22
C GLU A 188 -3.93 -4.98 10.24
N ALA A 189 -2.65 -5.00 9.89
CA ALA A 189 -2.11 -4.25 8.77
C ALA A 189 -2.01 -5.17 7.55
N HIS A 190 -2.41 -4.67 6.39
CA HIS A 190 -2.39 -5.42 5.15
C HIS A 190 -2.02 -4.52 3.97
N CYS A 191 -1.52 -5.11 2.89
CA CYS A 191 -1.28 -4.37 1.66
C CYS A 191 -1.68 -5.20 0.45
N TRP A 192 -2.02 -4.52 -0.64
CA TRP A 192 -2.44 -5.11 -1.90
C TRP A 192 -2.02 -4.23 -3.07
N LEU A 193 -2.06 -4.78 -4.27
CA LEU A 193 -1.92 -4.01 -5.50
C LEU A 193 -3.28 -3.69 -6.11
N GLN A 194 -3.40 -2.46 -6.58
CA GLN A 194 -4.62 -1.97 -7.21
C GLN A 194 -4.30 -1.25 -8.52
N ALA A 195 -5.14 -1.47 -9.52
CA ALA A 195 -5.13 -0.72 -10.78
C ALA A 195 -6.54 -0.20 -11.07
N GLY A 196 -6.75 1.11 -10.90
CA GLY A 196 -8.09 1.70 -10.93
C GLY A 196 -8.98 1.10 -9.84
N ASP A 197 -10.08 0.47 -10.23
CA ASP A 197 -11.07 -0.17 -9.36
C ASP A 197 -10.80 -1.68 -9.11
N ILE A 198 -9.68 -2.21 -9.62
CA ILE A 198 -9.37 -3.66 -9.62
C ILE A 198 -8.25 -3.99 -8.63
N ILE A 199 -8.53 -4.90 -7.71
CA ILE A 199 -7.52 -5.53 -6.84
C ILE A 199 -6.81 -6.67 -7.59
N LEU A 200 -5.47 -6.70 -7.57
CA LEU A 200 -4.68 -7.61 -8.41
C LEU A 200 -4.21 -8.89 -7.68
N ASP A 201 -4.04 -8.84 -6.36
CA ASP A 201 -3.39 -9.91 -5.59
C ASP A 201 -4.16 -10.41 -4.36
N ASP A 202 -5.35 -9.86 -4.10
CA ASP A 202 -6.21 -10.25 -2.99
C ASP A 202 -7.69 -10.32 -3.41
N THR A 203 -8.58 -10.65 -2.48
CA THR A 203 -10.03 -10.68 -2.69
C THR A 203 -10.66 -9.34 -2.36
N LEU A 204 -11.76 -9.03 -3.04
CA LEU A 204 -12.52 -7.81 -2.80
C LEU A 204 -13.09 -7.79 -1.37
N GLU A 205 -13.60 -8.92 -0.92
CA GLU A 205 -14.22 -9.09 0.39
C GLU A 205 -13.22 -8.80 1.50
N ARG A 206 -11.98 -9.26 1.35
CA ARG A 206 -10.93 -9.03 2.34
C ARG A 206 -10.48 -7.58 2.32
N VAL A 207 -10.15 -7.02 1.16
CA VAL A 207 -9.68 -5.62 1.03
C VAL A 207 -10.69 -4.62 1.57
N ARG A 208 -12.00 -4.86 1.37
CA ARG A 208 -13.06 -3.98 1.90
C ARG A 208 -13.12 -3.89 3.43
N THR A 209 -12.49 -4.83 4.13
CA THR A 209 -12.39 -4.77 5.60
C THR A 209 -11.28 -3.85 6.10
N PHE A 210 -10.41 -3.37 5.21
CA PHE A 210 -9.30 -2.48 5.53
C PHE A 210 -9.59 -1.05 5.08
N ARG A 211 -9.20 -0.09 5.92
CA ARG A 211 -9.14 1.31 5.55
C ARG A 211 -7.77 1.63 4.95
N PRO A 212 -7.67 2.17 3.72
CA PRO A 212 -6.40 2.63 3.17
C PRO A 212 -5.77 3.70 4.07
N ILE A 213 -4.47 3.56 4.32
CA ILE A 213 -3.66 4.49 5.13
C ILE A 213 -2.51 5.10 4.32
N MET A 214 -1.96 4.39 3.34
CA MET A 214 -0.86 4.86 2.49
C MET A 214 -0.97 4.25 1.10
N VAL A 215 -0.67 5.03 0.07
CA VAL A 215 -0.56 4.54 -1.32
C VAL A 215 0.81 4.92 -1.88
N VAL A 216 1.54 3.91 -2.36
CA VAL A 216 2.88 4.07 -2.92
C VAL A 216 2.85 4.11 -4.44
#